data_AF-A0A5C7F058-F1
#
_entry.id   AF-A0A5C7F058-F1
#
_cell.length_a   1.000
_cell.length_b   1.000
_cell.length_c   1.000
_cell.angle_alpha   90.00
_cell.angle_beta   90.00
_cell.angle_gamma   90.00
#
_symmetry.space_group_name_H-M   'P 1'
#
loop_
_entity.id
_entity.type
_entity.pdbx_description
1 polymer ?
#
loop_
_entity_poly.entity_id
_entity_poly.type
_entity_poly.pdbx_seq_one_letter_code
_entity_poly.pdbx_strand_id
1 'polypeptide(L)' 'MGVPPGVAALPSWGITSHVEYNCVTARRIGARGLWSGLYACVPKSLAERAYVKDFVEIIRSQCARTLKGIRPIDPR' A
#
# COMPACT_ATOMS: atom_id res chain seq x y z
N MET A 1 -35.79 -7.66 5.09
CA MET A 1 -35.11 -6.79 4.10
C MET A 1 -33.63 -6.76 4.49
N GLY A 2 -32.76 -7.42 3.73
CA GLY A 2 -31.34 -7.58 4.08
C GLY A 2 -30.53 -6.30 3.84
N VAL A 3 -29.52 -6.05 4.67
CA VAL A 3 -28.60 -4.92 4.52
C VAL A 3 -27.79 -5.11 3.22
N PRO A 4 -27.67 -4.10 2.35
CA PRO A 4 -26.83 -4.20 1.16
C PRO A 4 -25.36 -4.36 1.55
N PRO A 5 -24.56 -5.13 0.78
CA PRO A 5 -23.15 -5.28 1.06
C PRO A 5 -22.45 -3.92 1.03
N GLY A 6 -21.69 -3.63 2.10
CA GLY A 6 -20.89 -2.42 2.19
C GLY A 6 -19.76 -2.41 1.16
N VAL A 7 -19.36 -1.22 0.74
CA VAL A 7 -18.19 -1.02 -0.13
C VAL A 7 -17.01 -0.48 0.69
N ALA A 8 -15.80 -0.89 0.35
CA ALA A 8 -14.57 -0.41 0.98
C ALA A 8 -13.51 -0.10 -0.09
N ALA A 9 -12.70 0.93 0.16
CA ALA A 9 -11.53 1.25 -0.65
C ALA A 9 -10.30 0.62 0.02
N LEU A 10 -9.70 -0.36 -0.64
CA LEU A 10 -8.53 -1.09 -0.14
C LEU A 10 -7.38 -1.01 -1.15
N PRO A 11 -6.12 -1.07 -0.68
CA PRO A 11 -4.99 -1.17 -1.59
C PRO A 11 -5.07 -2.49 -2.38
N SER A 12 -4.63 -2.46 -3.64
CA SER A 12 -4.70 -3.62 -4.55
C SER A 12 -4.05 -4.88 -3.97
N TRP A 13 -2.93 -4.72 -3.25
CA TRP A 13 -2.22 -5.81 -2.60
C TRP A 13 -2.95 -6.37 -1.36
N GLY A 14 -3.74 -5.55 -0.65
CA GLY A 14 -4.50 -5.99 0.54
C GLY A 14 -5.73 -6.84 0.20
N ILE A 15 -6.17 -6.77 -1.06
CA ILE A 15 -7.31 -7.55 -1.58
C ILE A 15 -6.86 -8.93 -2.08
N THR A 16 -5.56 -9.10 -2.38
CA THR A 16 -5.04 -10.31 -3.05
C THR A 16 -5.24 -11.58 -2.20
N SER A 17 -5.16 -11.49 -0.87
CA SER A 17 -5.40 -12.61 0.05
C SER A 17 -6.88 -12.99 0.22
N HIS A 18 -7.81 -12.11 -0.19
CA HIS A 18 -9.26 -12.28 0.01
C HIS A 18 -10.02 -12.56 -1.29
N VAL A 19 -9.38 -12.41 -2.45
CA VAL A 19 -9.94 -12.79 -3.76
C VAL A 19 -10.06 -14.31 -3.89
N GLU A 20 -9.27 -15.08 -3.13
CA GLU A 20 -9.29 -16.54 -3.15
C GLU A 20 -10.58 -17.15 -2.56
N TYR A 21 -11.38 -16.37 -1.81
CA TYR A 21 -12.62 -16.83 -1.19
C TYR A 21 -13.91 -16.42 -1.94
N ASN A 22 -13.82 -15.90 -3.17
CA ASN A 22 -14.98 -15.51 -4.01
C ASN A 22 -15.98 -14.51 -3.37
N CYS A 23 -15.63 -13.87 -2.24
CA CYS A 23 -16.53 -12.97 -1.51
C CYS A 23 -16.40 -11.48 -1.90
N VAL A 24 -15.47 -11.10 -2.78
CA VAL A 24 -15.20 -9.69 -3.12
C VAL A 24 -14.93 -9.49 -4.62
N THR A 25 -15.68 -8.58 -5.24
CA THR A 25 -15.39 -8.10 -6.61
C THR A 25 -14.51 -6.85 -6.52
N ALA A 26 -13.27 -6.94 -6.99
CA ALA A 26 -12.39 -5.78 -7.07
C ALA A 26 -12.75 -4.90 -8.27
N ARG A 27 -12.98 -3.60 -8.04
CA ARG A 27 -13.15 -2.61 -9.12
C ARG A 27 -12.19 -1.44 -8.92
N ARG A 28 -11.68 -0.89 -10.04
CA ARG A 28 -10.89 0.35 -10.01
C ARG A 28 -11.78 1.51 -9.55
N ILE A 29 -11.27 2.32 -8.61
CA ILE A 29 -11.94 3.53 -8.13
C ILE A 29 -11.61 4.67 -9.10
N GLY A 30 -12.61 5.10 -9.88
CA GLY A 30 -12.47 6.19 -10.86
C GLY A 30 -11.71 5.81 -12.14
N ALA A 31 -11.76 6.71 -13.14
CA ALA A 31 -11.19 6.48 -14.47
C ALA A 31 -9.65 6.32 -14.48
N ARG A 32 -8.97 6.97 -13.54
CA ARG A 32 -7.49 6.94 -13.42
C ARG A 32 -6.98 5.94 -12.36
N GLY A 33 -7.90 5.27 -11.65
CA GLY A 33 -7.58 4.55 -10.42
C GLY A 33 -7.27 5.48 -9.25
N LEU A 34 -7.33 4.94 -8.03
CA LEU A 34 -6.93 5.63 -6.81
C LEU A 34 -5.52 5.17 -6.42
N TRP A 35 -4.61 6.14 -6.27
CA TRP A 35 -3.24 5.91 -5.83
C TRP A 35 -3.02 6.58 -4.48
N SER A 36 -2.29 5.91 -3.59
CA SER A 36 -1.89 6.44 -2.28
C SER A 36 -0.38 6.39 -2.15
N GLY A 37 0.20 7.46 -1.59
CA GLY A 37 1.63 7.53 -1.28
C GLY A 37 1.89 7.03 0.14
N LEU A 38 2.89 6.16 0.30
CA LEU A 38 3.37 5.70 1.60
C LEU A 38 4.74 6.32 1.88
N TYR A 39 4.89 6.95 3.05
CA TYR A 39 6.10 7.66 3.45
C TYR A 39 6.60 7.16 4.80
N ALA A 40 7.92 7.17 4.99
CA ALA A 40 8.54 6.95 6.29
C ALA A 40 8.79 8.31 6.96
N CYS A 41 8.30 8.48 8.19
CA CYS A 41 8.51 9.68 8.99
C CYS A 41 9.43 9.35 10.16
N VAL A 42 10.55 10.06 10.27
CA VAL A 42 11.53 9.88 11.34
C VAL A 42 11.89 11.22 11.97
N PRO A 43 12.15 11.28 13.28
CA PRO A 43 12.66 12.50 13.90
C PRO A 43 13.97 12.95 13.25
N LYS A 44 14.14 14.26 13.03
CA LYS A 44 15.36 14.81 12.40
C LYS A 44 16.65 14.38 13.12
N SER A 45 16.61 14.26 14.44
CA SER A 45 17.73 13.79 15.26
C SER A 45 18.15 12.34 14.98
N LEU A 46 17.25 11.54 14.40
CA LEU A 46 17.47 10.14 14.07
C LEU A 46 17.65 9.89 12.57
N ALA A 47 17.31 10.85 11.70
CA ALA A 47 17.38 10.70 10.25
C ALA A 47 18.78 10.31 9.74
N GLU A 48 19.82 10.81 10.38
CA GLU A 48 21.21 10.52 9.99
C GLU A 48 21.78 9.24 10.61
N ARG A 49 21.03 8.56 11.48
CA ARG A 49 21.50 7.32 12.10
C ARG A 49 21.48 6.19 11.07
N ALA A 50 22.60 5.48 10.96
CA ALA A 50 22.77 4.37 10.01
C ALA A 50 21.62 3.34 10.11
N TYR A 51 21.27 2.92 11.33
CA TYR A 51 20.18 1.96 11.54
C TYR A 51 18.81 2.45 11.03
N VAL A 52 18.55 3.75 11.03
CA VAL A 52 17.29 4.32 10.52
C VAL A 52 17.27 4.28 9.00
N LYS A 53 18.39 4.64 8.36
CA LYS A 53 18.54 4.54 6.91
C LYS A 53 18.41 3.10 6.44
N ASP A 54 19.09 2.18 7.12
CA ASP A 54 19.03 0.74 6.83
C ASP A 54 17.61 0.20 7.02
N PHE A 55 16.92 0.60 8.08
CA PHE A 55 15.53 0.19 8.33
C PHE A 55 14.58 0.63 7.21
N VAL A 56 14.69 1.89 6.78
CA VAL A 56 13.87 2.43 5.68
C VAL A 56 14.17 1.70 4.37
N GLU A 57 15.43 1.43 4.08
CA GLU A 57 15.83 0.68 2.88
C GLU A 57 15.34 -0.77 2.90
N ILE A 58 15.42 -1.43 4.05
CA ILE A 58 14.87 -2.78 4.24
C ILE A 58 13.38 -2.76 3.94
N ILE A 59 12.60 -1.85 4.54
CA ILE A 59 11.15 -1.75 4.30
C ILE A 59 10.87 -1.54 2.81
N ARG A 60 11.55 -0.60 2.16
CA ARG A 60 11.36 -0.30 0.73
C ARG A 60 11.62 -1.54 -0.13
N SER A 61 12.73 -2.24 0.13
CA SER A 61 13.10 -3.46 -0.58
C SER A 61 12.10 -4.61 -0.37
N GLN A 62 11.67 -4.82 0.88
CA GLN A 62 10.67 -5.84 1.23
C GLN A 62 9.32 -5.54 0.56
N CYS A 63 8.86 -4.28 0.62
CA CYS A 63 7.61 -3.87 -0.03
C CYS A 63 7.67 -4.03 -1.55
N ALA A 64 8.77 -3.61 -2.19
CA ALA A 64 8.95 -3.77 -3.64
C ALA A 64 8.95 -5.24 -4.09
N ARG A 65 9.48 -6.14 -3.25
CA ARG A 65 9.53 -7.57 -3.55
C ARG A 65 8.21 -8.30 -3.30
N THR A 66 7.46 -7.89 -2.29
CA THR A 66 6.27 -8.63 -1.83
C THR A 66 4.95 -8.02 -2.30
N LEU A 67 4.85 -6.70 -2.44
CA LEU A 67 3.61 -6.02 -2.80
C LEU A 67 3.50 -5.85 -4.32
N LYS A 68 2.51 -6.51 -4.92
CA LYS A 68 2.19 -6.33 -6.34
C LYS A 68 1.46 -5.01 -6.58
N GLY A 69 1.82 -4.32 -7.65
CA GLY A 69 1.11 -3.12 -8.12
C GLY A 69 1.49 -1.81 -7.41
N ILE A 70 2.52 -1.81 -6.56
CA ILE A 70 3.10 -0.56 -6.05
C ILE A 70 4.11 0.02 -7.03
N ARG A 71 4.41 1.31 -6.89
CA ARG A 71 5.38 2.04 -7.72
C ARG A 71 6.17 3.01 -6.84
N PRO A 72 7.43 3.33 -7.18
CA PRO A 72 8.14 4.43 -6.55
C PRO A 72 7.33 5.73 -6.63
N ILE A 73 7.30 6.49 -5.53
CA ILE A 73 6.71 7.83 -5.52
C ILE A 73 7.63 8.76 -6.32
N ASP A 74 7.03 9.52 -7.23
CA ASP A 74 7.73 10.57 -7.98
C ASP A 74 8.03 11.75 -7.04
N PRO A 75 9.30 12.14 -6.82
CA PRO A 75 9.69 13.16 -5.83
C PRO A 75 9.39 14.62 -6.27
N ARG A 76 8.43 14.84 -7.17
CA ARG A 76 8.06 16.17 -7.69
C ARG A 76 7.31 17.03 -6.68
#